data_AF-A0A397Z8Q9-F1
#
_entry.id   AF-A0A397Z8Q9-F1
#
_cell.length_a   1.000
_cell.length_b   1.000
_cell.length_c   1.000
_cell.angle_alpha   90.00
_cell.angle_beta   90.00
_cell.angle_gamma   90.00
#
_symmetry.space_group_name_H-M   'P 1'
#
loop_
_entity.id
_entity.type
_entity.pdbx_description
1 polymer ?
#
loop_
_entity_poly.entity_id
_entity_poly.type
_entity_poly.pdbx_seq_one_letter_code
_entity_poly.pdbx_strand_id
1 'polypeptide(L)'
;MLMCGDMAKKLSFTASSPPVLMAELHDLRKRNKRRSVRMIKCRAEGGRVPVGEDVFSVTTSSKYEVDYLGQSTKGDLNLKLDPLLSFGNGQATLEGPIEEVARTEAQAAENLITELGIQGPFSAQHSPRGIFCSRTLNLRSISVIGYDMDYTLLHYNVMAWEGRAYDYCMENLKNMGFPVDGLSFDPELVIRGLMIDKEKGNLVKADRFGYVQRAMHGTNMLSNKAVSEIYGRELVDLRNQSRWEFLNTFFSVSEAVAYAQMVDRLDDGAVSADLGTLDYKGLYKAVAKALFRAHVEGQLKSEIMSKPELFVEPDPELPLALLDQKEFFQMSHPLYEVVTGEGLMRPCFKVETGGLYSGGSAQMVESSLNVHGDEILYVGDHIYTDVSVSKVHLRWRTALICRELEEEYMALICSRGHREELIELINQKEVVGDLFNQLRLAFQRRSKGRPAQTLAATNLADQELTETMQKLLIVMQRLDEKIGLMLESDGELFNKRWGFLSRAGLWDKSHLMRQIEKYADIYTSRVSNFLNYTPFMYFRSQEQSLAHDSPLPDTAMEN
;
A
#
# COMPACT_ATOMS: atom_id res chain seq x y z
N MET A 1 -23.62 5.52 12.48
CA MET A 1 -23.06 6.89 12.44
C MET A 1 -23.11 7.58 13.80
N LEU A 2 -24.24 7.57 14.53
CA LEU A 2 -24.33 8.29 15.83
C LEU A 2 -23.39 7.79 16.94
N MET A 3 -23.07 6.49 16.96
CA MET A 3 -22.20 5.92 18.01
C MET A 3 -20.69 6.11 17.78
N CYS A 4 -20.25 6.50 16.57
CA CYS A 4 -18.83 6.75 16.29
C CYS A 4 -18.35 8.08 16.90
N GLY A 5 -19.25 9.07 17.03
CA GLY A 5 -18.97 10.32 17.74
C GLY A 5 -18.75 10.14 19.25
N ASP A 6 -19.34 9.11 19.85
CA ASP A 6 -19.11 8.78 21.27
C ASP A 6 -17.76 8.09 21.49
N MET A 7 -17.20 7.42 20.47
CA MET A 7 -15.88 6.77 20.53
C MET A 7 -14.77 7.83 20.65
N ALA A 8 -14.86 8.89 19.86
CA ALA A 8 -13.96 10.05 19.95
C ALA A 8 -14.09 10.83 21.28
N LYS A 9 -15.27 10.82 21.92
CA LYS A 9 -15.48 11.46 23.23
C LYS A 9 -15.00 10.63 24.41
N LYS A 10 -15.09 9.29 24.34
CA LYS A 10 -14.61 8.37 25.39
C LYS A 10 -13.11 8.16 25.34
N LEU A 11 -12.52 8.18 24.15
CA LEU A 11 -11.07 8.32 23.95
C LEU A 11 -10.70 9.78 24.22
N SER A 12 -10.86 10.23 25.47
CA SER A 12 -10.29 11.50 25.88
C SER A 12 -8.78 11.37 25.73
N PHE A 13 -8.24 11.84 24.62
CA PHE A 13 -6.87 12.30 24.56
C PHE A 13 -6.80 13.47 25.53
N THR A 14 -6.59 13.17 26.81
CA THR A 14 -6.08 14.17 27.73
C THR A 14 -4.74 14.59 27.16
N ALA A 15 -4.73 15.70 26.43
CA ALA A 15 -3.59 16.59 26.42
C ALA A 15 -3.43 17.09 27.86
N SER A 16 -2.98 16.21 28.77
CA SER A 16 -2.29 16.65 29.96
C SER A 16 -1.00 17.22 29.42
N SER A 17 -1.00 18.52 29.14
CA SER A 17 0.23 19.28 29.07
C SER A 17 1.04 18.89 30.30
N PRO A 18 2.21 18.24 30.17
CA PRO A 18 3.07 18.10 31.33
C PRO A 18 3.36 19.52 31.80
N PRO A 19 3.29 19.81 33.12
CA PRO A 19 3.59 21.13 33.63
C PRO A 19 4.98 21.48 33.11
N VAL A 20 5.02 22.51 32.27
CA VAL A 20 6.26 23.11 31.77
C VAL A 20 7.11 23.36 33.01
N LEU A 21 8.23 22.63 33.10
CA LEU A 21 9.24 22.82 34.12
C LEU A 21 9.92 24.17 33.83
N MET A 22 9.23 25.25 34.19
CA MET A 22 9.70 26.65 34.20
C MET A 22 10.77 26.89 35.28
N ALA A 23 11.61 25.89 35.58
CA ALA A 23 12.59 25.95 36.67
C ALA A 23 14.04 25.68 36.23
N GLU A 24 14.32 25.23 35.00
CA GLU A 24 15.72 25.01 34.54
C GLU A 24 16.23 26.01 33.49
N LEU A 25 15.43 27.03 33.12
CA LEU A 25 15.87 28.11 32.24
C LEU A 25 16.75 29.16 32.93
N HIS A 26 16.87 29.12 34.26
CA HIS A 26 17.70 30.08 35.01
C HIS A 26 19.13 29.59 35.29
N ASP A 27 19.41 28.29 35.15
CA ASP A 27 20.73 27.71 35.46
C ASP A 27 21.57 27.31 34.22
N LEU A 28 20.94 27.14 33.05
CA LEU A 28 21.65 26.96 31.77
C LEU A 28 22.30 28.24 31.23
N ARG A 29 21.95 29.42 31.77
CA ARG A 29 22.62 30.70 31.45
C ARG A 29 24.04 30.82 32.03
N LYS A 30 24.49 29.91 32.89
CA LYS A 30 25.84 29.94 33.49
C LYS A 30 26.77 28.82 33.04
N ARG A 31 26.30 27.80 32.31
CA ARG A 31 27.12 26.67 31.86
C ARG A 31 26.88 26.31 30.39
N ASN A 32 27.21 27.22 29.49
CA ASN A 32 27.59 26.86 28.12
C ASN A 32 28.44 27.97 27.47
N LYS A 33 29.60 28.24 28.09
CA LYS A 33 30.75 28.76 27.34
C LYS A 33 31.40 27.57 26.64
N ARG A 34 31.45 27.63 25.31
CA ARG A 34 32.13 26.73 24.36
C ARG A 34 31.36 25.46 23.97
N ARG A 35 30.45 25.60 23.00
CA ARG A 35 30.42 24.80 21.77
C ARG A 35 29.63 25.59 20.73
N SER A 36 30.36 26.29 19.87
CA SER A 36 29.80 27.03 18.73
C SER A 36 29.41 26.01 17.67
N VAL A 37 28.11 25.81 17.45
CA VAL A 37 27.63 25.29 16.17
C VAL A 37 27.91 26.39 15.15
N ARG A 38 28.82 26.14 14.21
CA ARG A 38 29.06 27.04 13.09
C ARG A 38 27.88 26.85 12.13
N MET A 39 26.90 27.75 12.15
CA MET A 39 26.14 27.99 10.93
C MET A 39 27.13 28.39 9.85
N ILE A 40 27.10 27.68 8.72
CA ILE A 40 27.92 27.99 7.55
C ILE A 40 27.48 29.39 7.08
N LYS A 41 28.27 30.40 7.43
CA LYS A 41 28.28 31.67 6.71
C LYS A 41 28.99 31.39 5.38
N CYS A 42 28.27 31.54 4.27
CA CYS A 42 28.90 31.76 2.97
C CYS A 42 29.92 32.89 3.13
N ARG A 43 31.18 32.59 2.84
CA ARG A 43 32.30 33.48 3.08
C ARG A 43 32.37 34.48 1.92
N ALA A 44 31.61 35.58 2.03
CA ALA A 44 31.82 36.75 1.19
C ALA A 44 33.01 37.55 1.74
N GLU A 45 34.12 37.60 1.01
CA GLU A 45 35.18 38.56 1.29
C GLU A 45 34.78 39.94 0.78
N GLY A 46 34.75 40.92 1.69
CA GLY A 46 34.99 42.33 1.36
C GLY A 46 33.87 43.12 0.70
N GLY A 47 32.80 43.45 1.43
CA GLY A 47 31.90 44.55 1.07
C GLY A 47 30.72 44.66 2.04
N ARG A 48 30.54 45.82 2.68
CA ARG A 48 29.36 46.08 3.52
C ARG A 48 28.10 46.12 2.63
N VAL A 49 27.30 45.06 2.65
CA VAL A 49 25.93 45.06 2.11
C VAL A 49 24.96 45.35 3.27
N PRO A 50 23.94 46.21 3.09
CA PRO A 50 23.03 46.55 4.18
C PRO A 50 22.18 45.34 4.59
N VAL A 51 21.92 45.25 5.88
CA VAL A 51 21.05 44.26 6.50
C VAL A 51 19.59 44.56 6.11
N GLY A 52 18.92 43.57 5.53
CA GLY A 52 17.47 43.39 5.65
C GLY A 52 16.61 43.77 4.45
N GLU A 53 16.46 42.85 3.50
CA GLU A 53 15.16 42.61 2.88
C GLU A 53 14.86 41.10 2.97
N ASP A 54 13.75 40.74 3.60
CA ASP A 54 13.29 39.35 3.61
C ASP A 54 13.06 38.90 2.16
N VAL A 55 13.89 37.95 1.71
CA VAL A 55 13.85 37.30 0.39
C VAL A 55 12.51 36.60 0.16
N PHE A 56 11.90 36.15 1.25
CA PHE A 56 10.62 35.50 1.26
C PHE A 56 9.55 36.44 1.82
N SER A 57 8.38 36.45 1.19
CA SER A 57 7.20 37.13 1.73
C SER A 57 6.01 36.20 1.78
N VAL A 58 5.22 36.28 2.84
CA VAL A 58 3.86 35.74 2.85
C VAL A 58 2.98 36.81 2.18
N THR A 59 2.95 36.86 0.84
CA THR A 59 2.13 37.84 0.10
C THR A 59 0.84 37.23 -0.42
N THR A 60 -0.27 37.96 -0.25
CA THR A 60 -1.62 37.67 -0.77
C THR A 60 -1.79 37.98 -2.27
N SER A 61 -0.70 38.08 -3.03
CA SER A 61 -0.71 38.52 -4.42
C SER A 61 -1.41 37.51 -5.34
N SER A 62 -2.18 38.00 -6.31
CA SER A 62 -2.95 37.24 -7.30
C SER A 62 -2.20 36.97 -8.62
N LYS A 63 -0.90 37.27 -8.67
CA LYS A 63 -0.05 37.00 -9.85
C LYS A 63 0.89 35.83 -9.50
N TYR A 64 0.70 34.70 -10.16
CA TYR A 64 1.48 33.47 -9.93
C TYR A 64 2.22 33.09 -11.21
N GLU A 65 3.49 32.70 -11.07
CA GLU A 65 4.20 31.95 -12.11
C GLU A 65 3.94 30.45 -11.94
N VAL A 66 4.11 29.73 -13.04
CA VAL A 66 4.11 28.26 -13.06
C VAL A 66 5.55 27.77 -13.09
N ASP A 67 5.87 26.70 -12.36
CA ASP A 67 7.17 26.04 -12.50
C ASP A 67 7.31 25.35 -13.88
N TYR A 68 8.47 24.73 -14.16
CA TYR A 68 8.69 24.01 -15.43
C TYR A 68 7.74 22.81 -15.63
N LEU A 69 6.99 22.42 -14.60
CA LEU A 69 5.93 21.40 -14.63
C LEU A 69 4.53 22.02 -14.77
N GLY A 70 4.42 23.33 -14.98
CA GLY A 70 3.15 24.03 -15.15
C GLY A 70 2.39 24.27 -13.84
N GLN A 71 3.03 24.15 -12.67
CA GLN A 71 2.36 24.15 -11.37
C GLN A 71 2.41 25.51 -10.69
N SER A 72 1.29 25.91 -10.08
CA SER A 72 1.19 27.16 -9.33
C SER A 72 2.18 27.20 -8.16
N THR A 73 2.86 28.33 -8.00
CA THR A 73 3.72 28.64 -6.86
C THR A 73 2.99 29.25 -5.66
N LYS A 74 1.64 29.25 -5.67
CA LYS A 74 0.81 29.83 -4.61
C LYS A 74 0.98 29.08 -3.28
N GLY A 75 1.19 29.82 -2.18
CA GLY A 75 0.98 29.34 -0.80
C GLY A 75 2.17 29.39 0.15
N ASP A 76 3.41 29.56 -0.35
CA ASP A 76 4.62 29.54 0.47
C ASP A 76 5.57 30.67 0.11
N LEU A 77 6.34 31.12 1.12
CA LEU A 77 7.62 31.84 1.00
C LEU A 77 7.82 32.45 -0.41
N ASN A 78 6.96 33.41 -0.78
CA ASN A 78 6.97 33.92 -2.14
C ASN A 78 8.29 34.66 -2.30
N LEU A 79 9.14 34.14 -3.19
CA LEU A 79 10.40 34.77 -3.55
C LEU A 79 10.07 36.13 -4.12
N LYS A 80 10.54 37.19 -3.46
CA LYS A 80 10.53 38.50 -4.09
C LYS A 80 11.53 38.42 -5.25
N LEU A 81 11.01 38.37 -6.46
CA LEU A 81 11.82 38.41 -7.69
C LEU A 81 12.58 39.73 -7.81
N ASP A 82 12.04 40.82 -7.27
CA ASP A 82 12.68 42.14 -7.33
C ASP A 82 14.07 42.16 -6.68
N PRO A 83 14.31 41.65 -5.46
CA PRO A 83 15.65 41.43 -4.93
C PRO A 83 16.54 40.55 -5.81
N LEU A 84 16.04 39.44 -6.37
CA LEU A 84 16.82 38.51 -7.21
C LEU A 84 17.24 39.12 -8.56
N LEU A 85 16.41 39.98 -9.13
CA LEU A 85 16.72 40.76 -10.34
C LEU A 85 17.56 42.02 -10.02
N SER A 86 17.41 42.58 -8.81
CA SER A 86 18.22 43.69 -8.29
C SER A 86 19.61 43.25 -7.82
N PHE A 87 19.80 41.97 -7.52
CA PHE A 87 21.08 41.28 -7.56
C PHE A 87 21.56 41.24 -9.02
N GLY A 88 21.95 42.40 -9.53
CA GLY A 88 22.44 42.57 -10.89
C GLY A 88 23.54 41.55 -11.21
N ASN A 89 23.44 40.93 -12.39
CA ASN A 89 24.41 39.96 -12.91
C ASN A 89 24.93 38.98 -11.84
N GLY A 90 24.03 38.16 -11.26
CA GLY A 90 24.27 37.21 -10.17
C GLY A 90 25.29 36.10 -10.42
N GLN A 91 26.50 36.47 -10.83
CA GLN A 91 27.76 35.72 -10.78
C GLN A 91 28.33 35.74 -9.35
N ALA A 92 27.44 35.59 -8.36
CA ALA A 92 27.77 35.62 -6.95
C ALA A 92 27.00 34.51 -6.24
N THR A 93 27.41 33.26 -6.49
CA THR A 93 27.67 32.19 -5.48
C THR A 93 27.76 30.78 -6.07
N LEU A 94 27.42 30.58 -7.35
CA LEU A 94 27.50 29.28 -8.00
C LEU A 94 28.38 29.40 -9.26
N GLU A 95 29.69 29.16 -9.11
CA GLU A 95 30.64 29.13 -10.24
C GLU A 95 30.75 27.69 -10.79
N GLY A 96 30.58 27.52 -12.10
CA GLY A 96 30.77 26.24 -12.80
C GLY A 96 29.55 25.79 -13.62
N PRO A 97 29.66 24.67 -14.37
CA PRO A 97 28.53 24.03 -15.02
C PRO A 97 27.44 23.68 -14.00
N ILE A 98 26.17 23.83 -14.37
CA ILE A 98 25.04 23.61 -13.46
C ILE A 98 25.02 22.18 -12.89
N GLU A 99 25.54 21.21 -13.62
CA GLU A 99 25.66 19.81 -13.21
C GLU A 99 26.63 19.64 -12.03
N GLU A 100 27.73 20.39 -12.01
CA GLU A 100 28.74 20.33 -10.96
C GLU A 100 28.29 21.08 -9.69
N VAL A 101 27.68 22.24 -9.89
CA VAL A 101 27.02 23.01 -8.83
C VAL A 101 25.92 22.17 -8.18
N ALA A 102 25.00 21.59 -8.98
CA ALA A 102 23.91 20.77 -8.47
C ALA A 102 24.41 19.55 -7.69
N ARG A 103 25.48 18.89 -8.16
CA ARG A 103 26.09 17.76 -7.44
C ARG A 103 26.65 18.18 -6.08
N THR A 104 27.34 19.32 -6.04
CA THR A 104 27.96 19.84 -4.81
C THR A 104 26.91 20.26 -3.79
N GLU A 105 25.89 21.01 -4.24
CA GLU A 105 24.77 21.43 -3.39
C GLU A 105 23.92 20.25 -2.92
N ALA A 106 23.67 19.25 -3.78
CA ALA A 106 22.99 18.02 -3.38
C ALA A 106 23.76 17.29 -2.27
N GLN A 107 25.08 17.15 -2.40
CA GLN A 107 25.90 16.51 -1.37
C GLN A 107 25.90 17.30 -0.05
N ALA A 108 25.95 18.63 -0.11
CA ALA A 108 25.87 19.50 1.06
C ALA A 108 24.49 19.39 1.76
N ALA A 109 23.41 19.32 0.97
CA ALA A 109 22.07 19.10 1.49
C ALA A 109 21.92 17.74 2.17
N GLU A 110 22.44 16.66 1.59
CA GLU A 110 22.46 15.32 2.20
C GLU A 110 23.21 15.31 3.54
N ASN A 111 24.37 15.97 3.60
CA ASN A 111 25.15 16.10 4.83
C ASN A 111 24.36 16.87 5.90
N LEU A 112 23.72 17.98 5.52
CA LEU A 112 22.93 18.79 6.45
C LEU A 112 21.70 18.04 6.97
N ILE A 113 21.00 17.31 6.10
CA ILE A 113 19.89 16.42 6.48
C ILE A 113 20.37 15.41 7.54
N THR A 114 21.55 14.82 7.32
CA THR A 114 22.16 13.86 8.24
C THR A 114 22.54 14.52 9.58
N GLU A 115 23.16 15.70 9.56
CA GLU A 115 23.54 16.45 10.77
C GLU A 115 22.33 16.89 11.60
N LEU A 116 21.23 17.27 10.94
CA LEU A 116 19.97 17.63 11.59
C LEU A 116 19.19 16.41 12.11
N GLY A 117 19.64 15.19 11.81
CA GLY A 117 18.93 13.96 12.17
C GLY A 117 17.59 13.81 11.45
N ILE A 118 17.39 14.52 10.33
CA ILE A 118 16.18 14.43 9.52
C ILE A 118 16.31 13.18 8.66
N GLN A 119 15.30 12.30 8.66
CA GLN A 119 15.26 11.24 7.66
C GLN A 119 15.04 11.89 6.28
N GLY A 120 16.05 11.81 5.42
CA GLY A 120 15.95 12.37 4.08
C GLY A 120 14.76 11.80 3.31
N PRO A 121 14.14 12.56 2.37
CA PRO A 121 12.94 12.12 1.64
C PRO A 121 13.14 10.77 0.92
N PHE A 122 14.35 10.51 0.43
CA PHE A 122 14.73 9.24 -0.20
C PHE A 122 14.74 8.09 0.81
N SER A 123 15.30 8.30 2.00
CA SER A 123 15.28 7.34 3.11
C SER A 123 13.87 7.11 3.65
N ALA A 124 13.01 8.14 3.65
CA ALA A 124 11.60 8.02 4.04
C ALA A 124 10.77 7.22 3.03
N GLN A 125 11.07 7.30 1.72
CA GLN A 125 10.44 6.47 0.69
C GLN A 125 10.87 4.99 0.76
N HIS A 126 12.08 4.72 1.25
CA HIS A 126 12.61 3.38 1.50
C HIS A 126 12.49 2.99 2.98
N SER A 127 11.28 3.10 3.51
CA SER A 127 10.93 2.79 4.90
C SER A 127 9.61 2.02 4.93
N PRO A 128 9.38 1.15 5.94
CA PRO A 128 8.07 0.52 6.15
C PRO A 128 6.94 1.56 6.32
N ARG A 129 7.28 2.80 6.70
CA ARG A 129 6.34 3.93 6.86
C ARG A 129 6.43 4.96 5.74
N GLY A 130 6.95 4.56 4.57
CA GLY A 130 7.02 5.42 3.39
C GLY A 130 5.67 5.61 2.70
N ILE A 131 5.53 6.70 1.94
CA ILE A 131 4.42 6.90 1.00
C ILE A 131 4.87 6.43 -0.38
N PHE A 132 4.20 5.40 -0.90
CA PHE A 132 4.50 4.78 -2.19
C PHE A 132 3.58 5.31 -3.28
N CYS A 133 4.14 5.57 -4.47
CA CYS A 133 3.48 6.37 -5.49
C CYS A 133 3.20 5.53 -6.75
N SER A 134 1.93 5.26 -7.01
CA SER A 134 1.49 4.63 -8.27
C SER A 134 1.31 5.65 -9.37
N ARG A 135 0.85 6.85 -9.02
CA ARG A 135 0.71 8.01 -9.91
C ARG A 135 1.23 9.26 -9.22
N THR A 136 1.80 10.16 -10.00
CA THR A 136 2.28 11.44 -9.52
C THR A 136 1.17 12.23 -8.82
N LEU A 137 1.44 12.72 -7.62
CA LEU A 137 0.49 13.46 -6.78
C LEU A 137 1.18 14.69 -6.19
N ASN A 138 0.60 15.85 -6.46
CA ASN A 138 1.04 17.11 -5.88
C ASN A 138 0.14 17.44 -4.70
N LEU A 139 0.66 17.42 -3.46
CA LEU A 139 -0.16 17.83 -2.31
C LEU A 139 -0.54 19.31 -2.36
N ARG A 140 0.25 20.16 -3.03
CA ARG A 140 -0.07 21.59 -3.19
C ARG A 140 -1.37 21.82 -3.97
N SER A 141 -1.72 20.93 -4.91
CA SER A 141 -2.97 21.07 -5.67
C SER A 141 -4.19 20.53 -4.94
N ILE A 142 -4.00 19.93 -3.75
CA ILE A 142 -5.09 19.44 -2.92
C ILE A 142 -5.57 20.61 -2.06
N SER A 143 -6.88 20.81 -2.01
CA SER A 143 -7.55 21.83 -1.19
C SER A 143 -8.32 21.17 -0.03
N VAL A 144 -8.69 19.90 -0.17
CA VAL A 144 -9.50 19.14 0.80
C VAL A 144 -8.97 17.72 0.93
N ILE A 145 -8.78 17.26 2.17
CA ILE A 145 -8.51 15.84 2.46
C ILE A 145 -9.70 15.24 3.20
N GLY A 146 -10.28 14.19 2.62
CA GLY A 146 -11.29 13.37 3.27
C GLY A 146 -10.65 12.09 3.80
N TYR A 147 -10.96 11.73 5.03
CA TYR A 147 -10.51 10.49 5.66
C TYR A 147 -11.70 9.58 5.91
N ASP A 148 -11.58 8.31 5.55
CA ASP A 148 -12.37 7.29 6.20
C ASP A 148 -11.93 7.11 7.67
N MET A 149 -12.81 6.57 8.50
CA MET A 149 -12.57 6.42 9.93
C MET A 149 -12.03 5.03 10.28
N ASP A 150 -12.83 4.00 10.01
CA ASP A 150 -12.54 2.61 10.39
C ASP A 150 -11.38 2.07 9.54
N TYR A 151 -10.38 1.43 10.16
CA TYR A 151 -9.15 0.94 9.50
C TYR A 151 -8.30 1.97 8.76
N THR A 152 -8.69 3.25 8.74
CA THR A 152 -7.95 4.37 8.13
C THR A 152 -7.38 5.31 9.17
N LEU A 153 -8.23 6.02 9.93
CA LEU A 153 -7.81 6.83 11.07
C LEU A 153 -7.67 5.97 12.33
N LEU A 154 -8.60 5.04 12.52
CA LEU A 154 -8.63 4.14 13.67
C LEU A 154 -8.19 2.75 13.23
N HIS A 155 -7.06 2.32 13.78
CA HIS A 155 -6.54 0.98 13.58
C HIS A 155 -7.12 0.06 14.65
N TYR A 156 -7.66 -1.08 14.23
CA TYR A 156 -8.19 -2.10 15.14
C TYR A 156 -7.19 -3.25 15.30
N ASN A 157 -7.18 -3.84 16.50
CA ASN A 157 -6.54 -5.11 16.79
C ASN A 157 -7.38 -6.22 16.14
N VAL A 158 -6.85 -6.85 15.07
CA VAL A 158 -7.58 -7.84 14.28
C VAL A 158 -8.02 -9.04 15.12
N MET A 159 -7.17 -9.53 16.03
CA MET A 159 -7.51 -10.67 16.89
C MET A 159 -8.67 -10.35 17.82
N ALA A 160 -8.65 -9.19 18.48
CA ALA A 160 -9.72 -8.79 19.36
C ALA A 160 -10.99 -8.44 18.58
N TRP A 161 -10.87 -7.72 17.47
CA TRP A 161 -12.02 -7.25 16.71
C TRP A 161 -12.68 -8.36 15.90
N GLU A 162 -11.94 -8.95 14.95
CA GLU A 162 -12.46 -9.99 14.05
C GLU A 162 -12.70 -11.30 14.80
N GLY A 163 -11.93 -11.60 15.86
CA GLY A 163 -12.19 -12.75 16.72
C GLY A 163 -13.55 -12.67 17.40
N ARG A 164 -13.97 -11.50 17.89
CA ARG A 164 -15.31 -11.33 18.48
C ARG A 164 -16.40 -11.38 17.42
N ALA A 165 -16.18 -10.80 16.24
CA ALA A 165 -17.12 -10.94 15.12
C ALA A 165 -17.29 -12.41 14.70
N TYR A 166 -16.20 -13.18 14.68
CA TYR A 166 -16.19 -14.60 14.44
C TYR A 166 -16.95 -15.38 15.52
N ASP A 167 -16.73 -15.09 16.81
CA ASP A 167 -17.45 -15.76 17.92
C ASP A 167 -18.97 -15.61 17.75
N TYR A 168 -19.45 -14.39 17.49
CA TYR A 168 -20.87 -14.14 17.24
C TYR A 168 -21.38 -14.84 15.97
N CYS A 169 -20.56 -14.90 14.92
CA CYS A 169 -20.88 -15.66 13.71
C CYS A 169 -21.08 -17.15 14.04
N MET A 170 -20.17 -17.75 14.80
CA MET A 170 -20.24 -19.15 15.22
C MET A 170 -21.47 -19.42 16.11
N GLU A 171 -21.78 -18.53 17.06
CA GLU A 171 -22.99 -18.64 17.88
C GLU A 171 -24.27 -18.58 17.03
N ASN A 172 -24.32 -17.65 16.07
CA ASN A 172 -25.44 -17.54 15.13
C ASN A 172 -25.60 -18.78 14.25
N LEU A 173 -24.49 -19.34 13.76
CA LEU A 173 -24.49 -20.58 12.99
C LEU A 173 -24.94 -21.78 13.85
N LYS A 174 -24.48 -21.85 15.11
CA LYS A 174 -24.92 -22.86 16.08
C LYS A 174 -26.43 -22.80 16.32
N ASN A 175 -26.98 -21.60 16.51
CA ASN A 175 -28.42 -21.38 16.66
C ASN A 175 -29.21 -21.74 15.40
N MET A 176 -28.56 -21.71 14.23
CA MET A 176 -29.13 -22.20 12.97
C MET A 176 -28.98 -23.71 12.78
N GLY A 177 -28.32 -24.43 13.70
CA GLY A 177 -28.13 -25.89 13.66
C GLY A 177 -26.81 -26.37 13.03
N PHE A 178 -25.87 -25.46 12.71
CA PHE A 178 -24.59 -25.83 12.12
C PHE A 178 -23.59 -26.40 13.15
N PRO A 179 -22.75 -27.37 12.77
CA PRO A 179 -21.78 -28.01 13.66
C PRO A 179 -20.49 -27.16 13.83
N VAL A 180 -20.55 -26.17 14.72
CA VAL A 180 -19.41 -25.25 14.95
C VAL A 180 -18.49 -25.64 16.11
N ASP A 181 -18.84 -26.68 16.87
CA ASP A 181 -18.12 -27.04 18.09
C ASP A 181 -16.66 -27.45 17.80
N GLY A 182 -15.72 -26.85 18.53
CA GLY A 182 -14.28 -27.07 18.37
C GLY A 182 -13.60 -26.22 17.30
N LEU A 183 -14.32 -25.32 16.63
CA LEU A 183 -13.73 -24.31 15.76
C LEU A 183 -13.23 -23.10 16.58
N SER A 184 -12.13 -22.49 16.12
CA SER A 184 -11.55 -21.30 16.73
C SER A 184 -11.08 -20.33 15.65
N PHE A 185 -11.12 -19.03 15.94
CA PHE A 185 -10.60 -18.02 15.03
C PHE A 185 -9.07 -18.12 14.88
N ASP A 186 -8.60 -18.25 13.64
CA ASP A 186 -7.19 -18.16 13.27
C ASP A 186 -7.05 -17.16 12.12
N PRO A 187 -6.57 -15.93 12.38
CA PRO A 187 -6.43 -14.91 11.34
C PRO A 187 -5.35 -15.26 10.31
N GLU A 188 -4.40 -16.13 10.64
CA GLU A 188 -3.29 -16.48 9.73
C GLU A 188 -3.72 -17.38 8.56
N LEU A 189 -4.95 -17.92 8.63
CA LEU A 189 -5.56 -18.66 7.52
C LEU A 189 -5.84 -17.77 6.30
N VAL A 190 -5.98 -16.46 6.50
CA VAL A 190 -6.44 -15.53 5.47
C VAL A 190 -5.55 -14.30 5.46
N ILE A 191 -5.14 -13.86 4.27
CA ILE A 191 -4.60 -12.52 4.08
C ILE A 191 -5.57 -11.68 3.25
N ARG A 192 -5.42 -10.36 3.34
CA ARG A 192 -6.15 -9.45 2.46
C ARG A 192 -5.81 -9.71 1.00
N GLY A 193 -6.77 -9.51 0.11
CA GLY A 193 -6.57 -9.63 -1.34
C GLY A 193 -6.75 -11.04 -1.90
N LEU A 194 -7.17 -12.01 -1.09
CA LEU A 194 -7.64 -13.31 -1.56
C LEU A 194 -9.05 -13.21 -2.13
N MET A 195 -9.47 -14.26 -2.83
CA MET A 195 -10.83 -14.40 -3.35
C MET A 195 -11.46 -15.70 -2.85
N ILE A 196 -12.74 -15.65 -2.48
CA ILE A 196 -13.55 -16.84 -2.22
C ILE A 196 -14.13 -17.33 -3.55
N ASP A 197 -13.89 -18.60 -3.87
CA ASP A 197 -14.59 -19.34 -4.92
C ASP A 197 -15.81 -20.06 -4.31
N LYS A 198 -16.98 -19.45 -4.47
CA LYS A 198 -18.25 -19.96 -3.92
C LYS A 198 -18.76 -21.21 -4.65
N GLU A 199 -18.21 -21.53 -5.82
CA GLU A 199 -18.57 -22.75 -6.56
C GLU A 199 -17.74 -23.95 -6.14
N LYS A 200 -16.49 -23.73 -5.70
CA LYS A 200 -15.53 -24.80 -5.39
C LYS A 200 -15.15 -24.91 -3.91
N GLY A 201 -15.66 -24.04 -3.04
CA GLY A 201 -15.33 -24.09 -1.61
C GLY A 201 -13.89 -23.65 -1.30
N ASN A 202 -13.30 -22.81 -2.16
CA ASN A 202 -11.87 -22.49 -2.08
C ASN A 202 -11.62 -21.02 -1.72
N LEU A 203 -10.52 -20.77 -1.02
CA LEU A 203 -9.84 -19.47 -1.04
C LEU A 203 -8.74 -19.51 -2.10
N VAL A 204 -8.60 -18.44 -2.88
CA VAL A 204 -7.61 -18.37 -3.97
C VAL A 204 -6.81 -17.08 -3.94
N LYS A 205 -5.54 -17.19 -4.28
CA LYS A 205 -4.65 -16.07 -4.56
C LYS A 205 -4.33 -16.04 -6.04
N ALA A 206 -4.68 -14.93 -6.69
CA ALA A 206 -4.42 -14.76 -8.12
C ALA A 206 -3.36 -13.68 -8.40
N ASP A 207 -2.74 -13.77 -9.57
CA ASP A 207 -1.87 -12.73 -10.10
C ASP A 207 -2.67 -11.55 -10.70
N ARG A 208 -1.94 -10.54 -11.18
CA ARG A 208 -2.50 -9.36 -11.84
C ARG A 208 -3.36 -9.68 -13.07
N PHE A 209 -3.20 -10.82 -13.72
CA PHE A 209 -4.00 -11.22 -14.86
C PHE A 209 -5.22 -12.06 -14.47
N GLY A 210 -5.29 -12.47 -13.20
CA GLY A 210 -6.38 -13.26 -12.64
C GLY A 210 -6.13 -14.77 -12.67
N TYR A 211 -4.93 -15.24 -13.04
CA TYR A 211 -4.61 -16.67 -12.92
C TYR A 211 -4.40 -17.04 -11.46
N VAL A 212 -5.00 -18.15 -11.04
CA VAL A 212 -4.86 -18.68 -9.68
C VAL A 212 -3.46 -19.25 -9.50
N GLN A 213 -2.69 -18.67 -8.58
CA GLN A 213 -1.32 -19.06 -8.27
C GLN A 213 -1.25 -19.97 -7.02
N ARG A 214 -2.12 -19.74 -6.03
CA ARG A 214 -2.27 -20.59 -4.84
C ARG A 214 -3.76 -20.75 -4.51
N ALA A 215 -4.15 -21.87 -3.95
CA ALA A 215 -5.50 -22.08 -3.45
C ALA A 215 -5.53 -22.97 -2.20
N MET A 216 -6.58 -22.80 -1.41
CA MET A 216 -6.87 -23.56 -0.20
C MET A 216 -8.32 -24.04 -0.29
N HIS A 217 -8.56 -25.33 -0.10
CA HIS A 217 -9.91 -25.90 -0.01
C HIS A 217 -10.25 -26.14 1.45
N GLY A 218 -11.33 -25.53 1.93
CA GLY A 218 -11.55 -25.39 3.36
C GLY A 218 -10.31 -24.79 4.04
N THR A 219 -9.70 -25.49 5.00
CA THR A 219 -8.44 -25.06 5.65
C THR A 219 -7.17 -25.74 5.11
N ASN A 220 -7.29 -26.54 4.05
CA ASN A 220 -6.21 -27.36 3.49
C ASN A 220 -5.62 -26.73 2.22
N MET A 221 -4.30 -26.46 2.22
CA MET A 221 -3.62 -25.91 1.04
C MET A 221 -3.59 -26.94 -0.10
N LEU A 222 -3.95 -26.49 -1.31
CA LEU A 222 -3.90 -27.31 -2.51
C LEU A 222 -2.49 -27.31 -3.11
N SER A 223 -2.04 -28.48 -3.58
CA SER A 223 -0.77 -28.58 -4.32
C SER A 223 -0.85 -27.83 -5.66
N ASN A 224 0.30 -27.40 -6.19
CA ASN A 224 0.38 -26.74 -7.50
C ASN A 224 -0.28 -27.58 -8.62
N LYS A 225 -0.16 -28.91 -8.54
CA LYS A 225 -0.82 -29.84 -9.46
C LYS A 225 -2.35 -29.76 -9.33
N ALA A 226 -2.87 -29.83 -8.11
CA ALA A 226 -4.31 -29.72 -7.86
C ALA A 226 -4.87 -28.36 -8.30
N VAL A 227 -4.15 -27.26 -8.04
CA VAL A 227 -4.53 -25.93 -8.51
C VAL A 227 -4.63 -25.90 -10.05
N SER A 228 -3.63 -26.46 -10.74
CA SER A 228 -3.62 -26.54 -12.20
C SER A 228 -4.75 -27.42 -12.76
N GLU A 229 -5.07 -28.53 -12.12
CA GLU A 229 -6.18 -29.42 -12.52
C GLU A 229 -7.55 -28.78 -12.29
N ILE A 230 -7.72 -28.06 -11.18
CA ILE A 230 -8.98 -27.42 -10.80
C ILE A 230 -9.26 -26.16 -11.62
N TYR A 231 -8.25 -25.30 -11.80
CA TYR A 231 -8.42 -23.98 -12.41
C TYR A 231 -7.88 -23.91 -13.83
N GLY A 232 -6.78 -24.61 -14.17
CA GLY A 232 -6.21 -24.59 -15.51
C GLY A 232 -5.96 -23.17 -16.04
N ARG A 233 -6.79 -22.74 -16.99
CA ARG A 233 -6.76 -21.38 -17.59
C ARG A 233 -7.94 -20.51 -17.17
N GLU A 234 -8.76 -20.98 -16.25
CA GLU A 234 -9.87 -20.23 -15.69
C GLU A 234 -9.33 -19.03 -14.92
N LEU A 235 -9.84 -17.85 -15.26
CA LEU A 235 -9.45 -16.60 -14.65
C LEU A 235 -10.45 -16.21 -13.57
N VAL A 236 -9.93 -15.61 -12.50
CA VAL A 236 -10.75 -14.89 -11.54
C VAL A 236 -11.37 -13.67 -12.23
N ASP A 237 -12.70 -13.63 -12.29
CA ASP A 237 -13.46 -12.50 -12.81
C ASP A 237 -14.36 -11.92 -11.73
N LEU A 238 -13.91 -10.84 -11.10
CA LEU A 238 -14.64 -10.16 -10.03
C LEU A 238 -15.98 -9.53 -10.48
N ARG A 239 -16.25 -9.45 -11.79
CA ARG A 239 -17.59 -9.06 -12.27
C ARG A 239 -18.61 -10.16 -12.01
N ASN A 240 -18.18 -11.42 -11.93
CA ASN A 240 -19.03 -12.54 -11.55
C ASN A 240 -19.09 -12.67 -10.02
N GLN A 241 -19.79 -11.74 -9.38
CA GLN A 241 -20.07 -11.74 -7.94
C GLN A 241 -20.88 -12.96 -7.49
N SER A 242 -21.49 -13.70 -8.42
CA SER A 242 -22.23 -14.92 -8.09
C SER A 242 -21.30 -16.07 -7.69
N ARG A 243 -20.03 -16.03 -8.13
CA ARG A 243 -19.00 -17.02 -7.84
C ARG A 243 -17.88 -16.45 -6.98
N TRP A 244 -17.33 -15.33 -7.41
CA TRP A 244 -16.15 -14.75 -6.79
C TRP A 244 -16.53 -13.71 -5.75
N GLU A 245 -16.02 -13.86 -4.53
CA GLU A 245 -16.01 -12.81 -3.52
C GLU A 245 -14.57 -12.31 -3.35
N PHE A 246 -14.36 -11.00 -3.25
CA PHE A 246 -13.02 -10.44 -3.09
C PHE A 246 -12.82 -9.92 -1.67
N LEU A 247 -11.82 -10.45 -0.96
CA LEU A 247 -11.49 -10.07 0.41
C LEU A 247 -10.67 -8.78 0.42
N ASN A 248 -11.36 -7.66 0.31
CA ASN A 248 -10.74 -6.34 0.22
C ASN A 248 -10.68 -5.57 1.53
N THR A 249 -11.33 -6.05 2.61
CA THR A 249 -11.34 -5.42 3.93
C THR A 249 -10.88 -6.38 5.01
N PHE A 250 -10.38 -5.82 6.11
CA PHE A 250 -10.13 -6.59 7.33
C PHE A 250 -11.41 -7.17 7.94
N PHE A 251 -12.57 -6.52 7.73
CA PHE A 251 -13.89 -7.05 8.12
C PHE A 251 -14.28 -8.36 7.44
N SER A 252 -13.58 -8.73 6.35
CA SER A 252 -13.87 -9.97 5.61
C SER A 252 -13.01 -11.15 6.11
N VAL A 253 -12.07 -10.92 7.03
CA VAL A 253 -11.18 -11.97 7.55
C VAL A 253 -11.98 -12.99 8.35
N SER A 254 -12.83 -12.54 9.28
CA SER A 254 -13.72 -13.42 10.05
C SER A 254 -14.66 -14.22 9.15
N GLU A 255 -15.21 -13.62 8.09
CA GLU A 255 -16.06 -14.29 7.11
C GLU A 255 -15.32 -15.43 6.39
N ALA A 256 -14.13 -15.14 5.87
CA ALA A 256 -13.35 -16.10 5.11
C ALA A 256 -12.84 -17.26 5.97
N VAL A 257 -12.42 -16.98 7.22
CA VAL A 257 -12.03 -18.01 8.19
C VAL A 257 -13.22 -18.91 8.53
N ALA A 258 -14.37 -18.31 8.85
CA ALA A 258 -15.59 -19.05 9.14
C ALA A 258 -16.02 -19.91 7.94
N TYR A 259 -16.00 -19.35 6.74
CA TYR A 259 -16.36 -20.07 5.52
C TYR A 259 -15.42 -21.26 5.26
N ALA A 260 -14.10 -21.06 5.33
CA ALA A 260 -13.11 -22.11 5.14
C ALA A 260 -13.31 -23.29 6.11
N GLN A 261 -13.49 -23.00 7.40
CA GLN A 261 -13.71 -24.04 8.40
C GLN A 261 -15.05 -24.76 8.22
N MET A 262 -16.08 -24.03 7.80
CA MET A 262 -17.38 -24.63 7.53
C MET A 262 -17.38 -25.48 6.25
N VAL A 263 -16.52 -25.19 5.27
CA VAL A 263 -16.29 -26.06 4.12
C VAL A 263 -15.75 -27.41 4.60
N ASP A 264 -14.75 -27.42 5.50
CA ASP A 264 -14.25 -28.68 6.07
C ASP A 264 -15.38 -29.48 6.75
N ARG A 265 -16.27 -28.81 7.50
CA ARG A 265 -17.44 -29.48 8.13
C ARG A 265 -18.45 -30.04 7.13
N LEU A 266 -18.63 -29.35 6.00
CA LEU A 266 -19.50 -29.82 4.93
C LEU A 266 -18.92 -31.08 4.29
N ASP A 267 -17.62 -31.08 4.01
CA ASP A 267 -16.91 -32.19 3.36
C ASP A 267 -16.78 -33.42 4.27
N ASP A 268 -16.64 -33.20 5.58
CA ASP A 268 -16.68 -34.26 6.60
C ASP A 268 -18.08 -34.88 6.78
N GLY A 269 -19.11 -34.32 6.12
CA GLY A 269 -20.50 -34.76 6.26
C GLY A 269 -21.11 -34.43 7.63
N ALA A 270 -20.55 -33.47 8.36
CA ALA A 270 -21.02 -33.09 9.69
C ALA A 270 -22.28 -32.22 9.66
N VAL A 271 -22.57 -31.58 8.53
CA VAL A 271 -23.75 -30.72 8.36
C VAL A 271 -25.01 -31.58 8.21
N SER A 272 -25.98 -31.43 9.13
CA SER A 272 -27.21 -32.22 9.13
C SER A 272 -28.03 -32.01 7.84
N ALA A 273 -28.59 -33.11 7.31
CA ALA A 273 -29.52 -33.09 6.18
C ALA A 273 -30.80 -32.28 6.45
N ASP A 274 -31.14 -32.03 7.73
CA ASP A 274 -32.29 -31.19 8.13
C ASP A 274 -32.12 -29.72 7.72
N LEU A 275 -30.87 -29.27 7.48
CA LEU A 275 -30.57 -27.95 6.93
C LEU A 275 -30.76 -27.88 5.41
N GLY A 276 -31.08 -29.00 4.77
CA GLY A 276 -31.22 -29.17 3.33
C GLY A 276 -29.91 -29.56 2.64
N THR A 277 -29.98 -29.89 1.35
CA THR A 277 -28.80 -30.12 0.51
C THR A 277 -28.08 -28.78 0.31
N LEU A 278 -26.97 -28.60 1.02
CA LEU A 278 -26.18 -27.38 0.99
C LEU A 278 -24.98 -27.55 0.05
N ASP A 279 -24.88 -26.69 -0.96
CA ASP A 279 -23.66 -26.52 -1.73
C ASP A 279 -22.76 -25.44 -1.09
N TYR A 280 -21.51 -25.31 -1.54
CA TYR A 280 -20.58 -24.30 -1.02
C TYR A 280 -21.14 -22.86 -1.13
N LYS A 281 -21.91 -22.59 -2.18
CA LYS A 281 -22.56 -21.28 -2.37
C LYS A 281 -23.65 -21.03 -1.34
N GLY A 282 -24.46 -22.04 -1.03
CA GLY A 282 -25.45 -22.01 0.05
C GLY A 282 -24.79 -21.83 1.41
N LEU A 283 -23.65 -22.51 1.63
CA LEU A 283 -22.85 -22.38 2.84
C LEU A 283 -22.31 -20.96 3.02
N TYR A 284 -21.75 -20.38 1.96
CA TYR A 284 -21.27 -18.99 1.98
C TYR A 284 -22.40 -18.03 2.38
N LYS A 285 -23.60 -18.19 1.81
CA LYS A 285 -24.76 -17.35 2.18
C LYS A 285 -25.17 -17.50 3.64
N ALA A 286 -25.06 -18.71 4.21
CA ALA A 286 -25.36 -18.95 5.61
C ALA A 286 -24.36 -18.23 6.53
N VAL A 287 -23.06 -18.36 6.23
CA VAL A 287 -21.97 -17.68 6.96
C VAL A 287 -22.12 -16.15 6.86
N ALA A 288 -22.29 -15.62 5.64
CA ALA A 288 -22.47 -14.18 5.41
C ALA A 288 -23.67 -13.62 6.20
N LYS A 289 -24.79 -14.36 6.23
CA LYS A 289 -25.98 -13.98 6.98
C LYS A 289 -25.76 -14.00 8.50
N ALA A 290 -25.04 -15.00 9.00
CA ALA A 290 -24.70 -15.13 10.42
C ALA A 290 -23.77 -13.99 10.87
N LEU A 291 -22.77 -13.66 10.07
CA LEU A 291 -21.85 -12.56 10.33
C LEU A 291 -22.53 -11.19 10.22
N PHE A 292 -23.42 -10.99 9.25
CA PHE A 292 -24.19 -9.76 9.11
C PHE A 292 -25.04 -9.47 10.36
N ARG A 293 -25.67 -10.50 10.94
CA ARG A 293 -26.42 -10.36 12.21
C ARG A 293 -25.52 -9.90 13.36
N ALA A 294 -24.31 -10.44 13.45
CA ALA A 294 -23.32 -10.00 14.45
C ALA A 294 -22.97 -8.51 14.33
N HIS A 295 -22.89 -7.98 13.10
CA HIS A 295 -22.57 -6.57 12.86
C HIS A 295 -23.75 -5.60 13.06
N VAL A 296 -24.98 -6.06 12.79
CA VAL A 296 -26.19 -5.22 12.86
C VAL A 296 -26.77 -5.10 14.26
N GLU A 297 -26.60 -6.11 15.12
CA GLU A 297 -27.24 -6.11 16.45
C GLU A 297 -26.65 -5.09 17.44
N GLY A 298 -25.65 -4.29 17.04
CA GLY A 298 -25.08 -3.22 17.87
C GLY A 298 -24.31 -3.70 19.10
N GLN A 299 -24.43 -4.98 19.46
CA GLN A 299 -23.76 -5.63 20.58
C GLN A 299 -22.24 -5.53 20.43
N LEU A 300 -21.69 -5.90 19.28
CA LEU A 300 -20.25 -5.78 19.00
C LEU A 300 -19.76 -4.34 19.25
N LYS A 301 -20.43 -3.35 18.64
CA LYS A 301 -20.09 -1.93 18.84
C LYS A 301 -20.22 -1.49 20.30
N SER A 302 -21.26 -1.94 21.01
CA SER A 302 -21.44 -1.61 22.43
C SER A 302 -20.35 -2.18 23.33
N GLU A 303 -19.88 -3.39 23.02
CA GLU A 303 -18.81 -4.07 23.74
C GLU A 303 -17.47 -3.36 23.51
N ILE A 304 -17.16 -3.03 22.26
CA ILE A 304 -16.00 -2.20 21.90
C ILE A 304 -16.04 -0.87 22.65
N MET A 305 -17.20 -0.21 22.65
CA MET A 305 -17.39 1.07 23.33
C MET A 305 -17.31 0.99 24.86
N SER A 306 -17.38 -0.21 25.43
CA SER A 306 -17.19 -0.42 26.86
C SER A 306 -15.72 -0.49 27.27
N LYS A 307 -14.84 -0.94 26.35
CA LYS A 307 -13.39 -1.16 26.57
C LYS A 307 -12.58 -0.92 25.29
N PRO A 308 -12.58 0.30 24.72
CA PRO A 308 -11.96 0.58 23.42
C PRO A 308 -10.47 0.26 23.38
N GLU A 309 -9.76 0.33 24.51
CA GLU A 309 -8.33 0.02 24.65
C GLU A 309 -7.96 -1.43 24.30
N LEU A 310 -8.92 -2.36 24.31
CA LEU A 310 -8.69 -3.75 23.89
C LEU A 310 -8.79 -3.94 22.37
N PHE A 311 -9.48 -3.03 21.69
CA PHE A 311 -9.86 -3.17 20.28
C PHE A 311 -9.16 -2.18 19.38
N VAL A 312 -8.77 -1.01 19.90
CA VAL A 312 -8.13 0.07 19.13
C VAL A 312 -6.64 0.08 19.41
N GLU A 313 -5.85 0.14 18.35
CA GLU A 313 -4.43 0.39 18.40
C GLU A 313 -4.18 1.90 18.24
N PRO A 314 -3.81 2.62 19.32
CA PRO A 314 -3.60 4.05 19.23
C PRO A 314 -2.34 4.37 18.42
N ASP A 315 -2.46 5.32 17.50
CA ASP A 315 -1.33 5.95 16.82
C ASP A 315 -1.03 7.30 17.51
N PRO A 316 0.08 7.42 18.25
CA PRO A 316 0.40 8.64 18.98
C PRO A 316 0.76 9.82 18.08
N GLU A 317 1.11 9.57 16.82
CA GLU A 317 1.52 10.59 15.86
C GLU A 317 0.33 11.11 15.03
N LEU A 318 -0.73 10.31 14.89
CA LEU A 318 -1.93 10.70 14.15
C LEU A 318 -2.51 12.08 14.53
N PRO A 319 -2.63 12.48 15.82
CA PRO A 319 -3.15 13.80 16.17
C PRO A 319 -2.31 14.94 15.59
N LEU A 320 -0.98 14.81 15.62
CA LEU A 320 -0.08 15.81 15.04
C LEU A 320 -0.24 15.85 13.51
N ALA A 321 -0.36 14.68 12.87
CA ALA A 321 -0.55 14.58 11.42
C ALA A 321 -1.79 15.35 10.95
N LEU A 322 -2.89 15.21 11.69
CA LEU A 322 -4.15 15.89 11.39
C LEU A 322 -4.08 17.39 11.70
N LEU A 323 -3.32 17.81 12.72
CA LEU A 323 -3.12 19.23 13.05
C LEU A 323 -2.32 19.95 11.96
N ASP A 324 -1.20 19.38 11.52
CA ASP A 324 -0.36 19.95 10.44
C ASP A 324 -1.17 20.15 9.15
N GLN A 325 -2.07 19.22 8.84
CA GLN A 325 -2.96 19.32 7.69
C GLN A 325 -4.08 20.34 7.91
N LYS A 326 -4.69 20.38 9.10
CA LYS A 326 -5.78 21.30 9.43
C LYS A 326 -5.34 22.77 9.40
N GLU A 327 -4.13 23.07 9.88
CA GLU A 327 -3.58 24.43 9.86
C GLU A 327 -3.35 24.94 8.43
N PHE A 328 -3.22 24.03 7.45
CA PHE A 328 -3.01 24.33 6.05
C PHE A 328 -4.31 24.52 5.24
N PHE A 329 -5.38 23.77 5.52
CA PHE A 329 -6.62 23.76 4.73
C PHE A 329 -7.81 24.47 5.43
N GLN A 330 -7.86 25.81 5.42
CA GLN A 330 -9.02 26.57 5.96
C GLN A 330 -9.96 27.09 4.85
N MET A 331 -11.10 26.40 4.61
CA MET A 331 -12.25 26.89 3.81
C MET A 331 -13.59 26.29 4.34
N SER A 332 -14.74 26.98 4.17
CA SER A 332 -16.04 26.61 4.83
C SER A 332 -17.28 26.60 3.91
N HIS A 333 -17.85 25.46 3.48
CA HIS A 333 -19.02 25.42 2.54
C HIS A 333 -19.70 24.00 2.40
N PRO A 334 -20.96 23.78 1.87
CA PRO A 334 -21.98 23.29 2.82
C PRO A 334 -23.03 22.03 2.59
N LEU A 335 -23.37 21.09 3.58
CA LEU A 335 -24.22 19.80 3.69
C LEU A 335 -25.23 19.67 4.94
N TYR A 336 -25.92 18.49 5.19
CA TYR A 336 -26.93 18.09 6.24
C TYR A 336 -26.44 17.92 7.70
N GLU A 337 -26.92 18.69 8.66
CA GLU A 337 -26.32 18.82 10.00
C GLU A 337 -27.02 17.99 11.08
N VAL A 338 -26.23 17.33 11.94
CA VAL A 338 -26.66 16.69 13.19
C VAL A 338 -26.69 17.76 14.28
N VAL A 339 -27.89 18.17 14.70
CA VAL A 339 -28.13 19.39 15.50
C VAL A 339 -28.12 19.10 17.01
N THR A 340 -28.17 17.83 17.42
CA THR A 340 -28.29 17.44 18.84
C THR A 340 -27.39 16.25 19.17
N GLY A 341 -27.00 16.13 20.45
CA GLY A 341 -26.24 14.98 20.95
C GLY A 341 -26.97 13.63 20.83
N GLU A 342 -28.30 13.65 20.66
CA GLU A 342 -29.13 12.45 20.44
C GLU A 342 -29.28 12.07 18.96
N GLY A 343 -28.78 12.91 18.04
CA GLY A 343 -28.72 12.58 16.62
C GLY A 343 -29.84 13.06 15.73
N LEU A 344 -30.65 14.03 16.18
CA LEU A 344 -31.60 14.72 15.31
C LEU A 344 -30.88 15.43 14.16
N MET A 345 -31.32 15.16 12.93
CA MET A 345 -30.74 15.70 11.70
C MET A 345 -31.65 16.80 11.13
N ARG A 346 -31.05 17.91 10.65
CA ARG A 346 -31.77 18.92 9.84
C ARG A 346 -31.26 18.93 8.40
N PRO A 347 -32.15 19.09 7.40
CA PRO A 347 -31.74 19.42 6.05
C PRO A 347 -30.86 20.66 6.04
N CYS A 348 -29.65 20.50 5.54
CA CYS A 348 -28.70 21.58 5.52
C CYS A 348 -27.98 21.56 4.17
N PHE A 349 -27.92 22.74 3.57
CA PHE A 349 -27.47 22.95 2.19
C PHE A 349 -26.13 23.69 2.17
N LYS A 350 -25.29 23.61 3.24
CA LYS A 350 -25.20 24.43 4.49
C LYS A 350 -24.11 23.94 5.59
N VAL A 351 -23.04 23.13 5.34
CA VAL A 351 -21.76 22.90 6.12
C VAL A 351 -21.17 24.21 6.60
N GLU A 352 -21.16 24.30 7.91
CA GLU A 352 -20.42 25.24 8.71
C GLU A 352 -19.19 24.54 9.31
N THR A 353 -18.11 25.29 9.47
CA THR A 353 -16.89 24.85 10.13
C THR A 353 -17.21 24.26 11.51
N GLY A 354 -16.75 23.03 11.76
CA GLY A 354 -16.97 22.33 13.04
C GLY A 354 -18.32 21.60 13.16
N GLY A 355 -19.14 21.58 12.11
CA GLY A 355 -20.40 20.82 12.13
C GLY A 355 -20.22 19.31 11.96
N LEU A 356 -21.24 18.55 12.37
CA LEU A 356 -21.35 17.10 12.20
C LEU A 356 -22.45 16.82 11.19
N TYR A 357 -22.18 15.96 10.20
CA TYR A 357 -23.10 15.71 9.08
C TYR A 357 -23.41 14.22 8.92
N SER A 358 -24.56 13.88 8.36
CA SER A 358 -24.98 12.48 8.11
C SER A 358 -25.66 12.36 6.75
N GLY A 359 -25.27 11.34 5.98
CA GLY A 359 -25.70 11.15 4.59
C GLY A 359 -24.95 12.03 3.59
N GLY A 360 -25.62 12.39 2.48
CA GLY A 360 -25.04 13.19 1.40
C GLY A 360 -24.47 12.36 0.24
N SER A 361 -23.84 13.04 -0.72
CA SER A 361 -23.14 12.42 -1.85
C SER A 361 -21.86 13.18 -2.14
N ALA A 362 -20.91 12.57 -2.84
CA ALA A 362 -19.66 13.24 -3.21
C ALA A 362 -19.88 14.50 -4.06
N GLN A 363 -20.85 14.49 -4.98
CA GLN A 363 -21.24 15.68 -5.75
C GLN A 363 -21.76 16.81 -4.86
N MET A 364 -22.47 16.44 -3.79
CA MET A 364 -22.85 17.42 -2.78
C MET A 364 -21.59 17.93 -2.09
N VAL A 365 -20.66 17.09 -1.62
CA VAL A 365 -19.39 17.54 -1.02
C VAL A 365 -18.61 18.50 -1.93
N GLU A 366 -18.48 18.20 -3.23
CA GLU A 366 -17.83 19.08 -4.22
C GLU A 366 -18.55 20.42 -4.37
N SER A 367 -19.85 20.38 -4.64
CA SER A 367 -20.70 21.58 -4.80
C SER A 367 -20.73 22.40 -3.52
N SER A 368 -20.70 21.69 -2.40
CA SER A 368 -20.64 22.24 -1.07
C SER A 368 -19.34 22.99 -0.92
N LEU A 369 -18.18 22.33 -1.02
CA LEU A 369 -16.87 22.93 -0.77
C LEU A 369 -16.40 23.91 -1.87
N ASN A 370 -17.10 23.95 -3.01
CA ASN A 370 -16.71 24.71 -4.21
C ASN A 370 -15.28 24.38 -4.66
N VAL A 371 -14.99 23.08 -4.73
CA VAL A 371 -13.72 22.54 -5.19
C VAL A 371 -13.99 21.51 -6.29
N HIS A 372 -13.03 21.37 -7.21
CA HIS A 372 -13.08 20.30 -8.19
C HIS A 372 -12.53 19.00 -7.62
N GLY A 373 -12.95 17.86 -8.18
CA GLY A 373 -12.55 16.55 -7.69
C GLY A 373 -11.03 16.34 -7.63
N ASP A 374 -10.27 16.88 -8.57
CA ASP A 374 -8.81 16.79 -8.59
C ASP A 374 -8.10 17.58 -7.48
N GLU A 375 -8.83 18.47 -6.80
CA GLU A 375 -8.41 19.17 -5.58
C GLU A 375 -8.80 18.42 -4.29
N ILE A 376 -9.50 17.29 -4.39
CA ILE A 376 -9.88 16.45 -3.25
C ILE A 376 -8.99 15.21 -3.20
N LEU A 377 -8.32 15.00 -2.07
CA LEU A 377 -7.66 13.73 -1.74
C LEU A 377 -8.53 12.95 -0.77
N TYR A 378 -9.03 11.79 -1.19
CA TYR A 378 -9.70 10.86 -0.28
C TYR A 378 -8.75 9.75 0.15
N VAL A 379 -8.61 9.57 1.45
CA VAL A 379 -7.77 8.58 2.09
C VAL A 379 -8.68 7.55 2.75
N GLY A 380 -8.54 6.29 2.36
CA GLY A 380 -9.34 5.20 2.92
C GLY A 380 -8.57 3.88 2.91
N ASP A 381 -9.09 2.86 3.55
CA ASP A 381 -8.52 1.53 3.51
C ASP A 381 -9.21 0.68 2.44
N HIS A 382 -10.46 0.94 2.07
CA HIS A 382 -11.23 0.04 1.21
C HIS A 382 -11.13 0.38 -0.29
N ILE A 383 -10.41 -0.44 -1.07
CA ILE A 383 -10.14 -0.23 -2.51
C ILE A 383 -11.38 0.12 -3.35
N TYR A 384 -12.53 -0.52 -3.13
CA TYR A 384 -13.71 -0.32 -3.99
C TYR A 384 -14.53 0.92 -3.61
N THR A 385 -15.08 0.99 -2.40
CA THR A 385 -15.90 2.12 -1.91
C THR A 385 -15.11 3.42 -1.85
N ASP A 386 -13.84 3.35 -1.44
CA ASP A 386 -13.09 4.55 -1.09
C ASP A 386 -12.27 5.04 -2.26
N VAL A 387 -11.65 4.12 -3.00
CA VAL A 387 -10.66 4.47 -4.01
C VAL A 387 -11.21 4.33 -5.43
N SER A 388 -11.82 3.18 -5.78
CA SER A 388 -12.33 2.94 -7.13
C SER A 388 -13.52 3.83 -7.45
N VAL A 389 -14.50 3.96 -6.55
CA VAL A 389 -15.68 4.81 -6.78
C VAL A 389 -15.25 6.27 -6.90
N SER A 390 -14.48 6.77 -5.94
CA SER A 390 -13.92 8.13 -5.93
C SER A 390 -13.10 8.46 -7.16
N LYS A 391 -12.23 7.55 -7.60
CA LYS A 391 -11.43 7.78 -8.81
C LYS A 391 -12.26 7.73 -10.09
N VAL A 392 -13.01 6.65 -10.30
CA VAL A 392 -13.63 6.36 -11.60
C VAL A 392 -14.84 7.26 -11.86
N HIS A 393 -15.62 7.57 -10.83
CA HIS A 393 -16.88 8.30 -10.99
C HIS A 393 -16.78 9.76 -10.57
N LEU A 394 -15.83 10.11 -9.69
CA LEU A 394 -15.74 11.44 -9.07
C LEU A 394 -14.42 12.18 -9.45
N ARG A 395 -13.47 11.49 -10.09
CA ARG A 395 -12.14 12.00 -10.46
C ARG A 395 -11.32 12.52 -9.27
N TRP A 396 -11.65 12.07 -8.05
CA TRP A 396 -10.90 12.44 -6.86
C TRP A 396 -9.50 11.85 -6.88
N ARG A 397 -8.56 12.57 -6.25
CA ARG A 397 -7.25 12.02 -5.88
C ARG A 397 -7.45 11.03 -4.75
N THR A 398 -6.65 9.97 -4.73
CA THR A 398 -6.89 8.86 -3.78
C THR A 398 -5.61 8.36 -3.14
N ALA A 399 -5.67 8.15 -1.83
CA ALA A 399 -4.65 7.46 -1.06
C ALA A 399 -5.25 6.21 -0.41
N LEU A 400 -4.50 5.10 -0.43
CA LEU A 400 -4.92 3.84 0.19
C LEU A 400 -4.07 3.53 1.43
N ILE A 401 -4.73 3.21 2.54
CA ILE A 401 -4.10 2.67 3.74
C ILE A 401 -4.01 1.15 3.64
N CYS A 402 -2.79 0.63 3.73
CA CYS A 402 -2.46 -0.80 3.72
C CYS A 402 -1.53 -1.11 4.88
N ARG A 403 -2.09 -1.42 6.05
CA ARG A 403 -1.35 -1.59 7.30
C ARG A 403 -0.31 -2.70 7.22
N GLU A 404 -0.62 -3.75 6.46
CA GLU A 404 0.23 -4.92 6.26
C GLU A 404 1.56 -4.59 5.57
N LEU A 405 1.69 -3.41 4.94
CA LEU A 405 2.92 -2.98 4.28
C LEU A 405 4.11 -2.92 5.23
N GLU A 406 3.91 -2.58 6.50
CA GLU A 406 5.02 -2.51 7.46
C GLU A 406 5.65 -3.89 7.64
N GLU A 407 4.82 -4.91 7.85
CA GLU A 407 5.25 -6.30 8.00
C GLU A 407 5.80 -6.87 6.68
N GLU A 408 5.10 -6.63 5.56
CA GLU A 408 5.54 -7.09 4.25
C GLU A 408 6.89 -6.48 3.86
N TYR A 409 7.08 -5.18 4.12
CA TYR A 409 8.33 -4.49 3.82
C TYR A 409 9.51 -5.08 4.60
N MET A 410 9.31 -5.38 5.89
CA MET A 410 10.32 -6.05 6.71
C MET A 410 10.60 -7.47 6.21
N ALA A 411 9.56 -8.25 5.87
CA ALA A 411 9.70 -9.58 5.32
C ALA A 411 10.47 -9.57 3.98
N LEU A 412 10.23 -8.58 3.12
CA LEU A 412 10.95 -8.39 1.85
C LEU A 412 12.43 -8.08 2.09
N ILE A 413 12.77 -7.24 3.07
CA ILE A 413 14.17 -6.95 3.44
C ILE A 413 14.86 -8.22 3.92
N CYS A 414 14.25 -8.94 4.86
CA CYS A 414 14.82 -10.16 5.41
C CYS A 414 14.97 -11.28 4.35
N SER A 415 14.10 -11.29 3.34
CA SER A 415 14.13 -12.28 2.25
C SER A 415 15.09 -11.94 1.11
N ARG A 416 15.80 -10.79 1.14
CA ARG A 416 16.63 -10.34 0.01
C ARG A 416 17.67 -11.37 -0.42
N GLY A 417 18.46 -11.88 0.53
CA GLY A 417 19.51 -12.87 0.21
C GLY A 417 18.94 -14.17 -0.37
N HIS A 418 17.81 -14.66 0.17
CA HIS A 418 17.10 -15.83 -0.38
C HIS A 418 16.65 -15.59 -1.82
N ARG A 419 16.06 -14.42 -2.10
CA ARG A 419 15.57 -14.06 -3.42
C ARG A 419 16.70 -13.84 -4.42
N GLU A 420 17.81 -13.23 -4.01
CA GLU A 420 19.00 -13.08 -4.85
C GLU A 420 19.56 -14.43 -5.28
N GLU A 421 19.70 -15.39 -4.35
CA GLU A 421 20.12 -16.75 -4.69
C GLU A 421 19.11 -17.44 -5.62
N LEU A 422 17.81 -17.29 -5.35
CA LEU A 422 16.76 -17.87 -6.19
C LEU A 422 16.80 -17.32 -7.62
N ILE A 423 16.95 -16.01 -7.78
CA ILE A 423 17.07 -15.34 -9.09
C ILE A 423 18.31 -15.83 -9.81
N GLU A 424 19.44 -15.96 -9.12
CA GLU A 424 20.68 -16.47 -9.69
C GLU A 424 20.52 -17.91 -10.20
N LEU A 425 19.88 -18.79 -9.43
CA LEU A 425 19.60 -20.17 -9.88
C LEU A 425 18.66 -20.22 -11.09
N ILE A 426 17.66 -19.33 -11.15
CA ILE A 426 16.76 -19.20 -12.29
C ILE A 426 17.53 -18.74 -13.52
N ASN A 427 18.38 -17.72 -13.41
CA ASN A 427 19.22 -17.24 -14.51
C ASN A 427 20.17 -18.34 -15.02
N GLN A 428 20.80 -19.08 -14.11
CA GLN A 428 21.65 -20.23 -14.47
C GLN A 428 20.84 -21.32 -15.20
N LYS A 429 19.61 -21.60 -14.75
CA LYS A 429 18.72 -22.54 -15.42
C LYS A 429 18.33 -22.05 -16.81
N GLU A 430 18.06 -20.75 -16.99
CA GLU A 430 17.76 -20.16 -18.29
C GLU A 430 18.94 -20.31 -19.26
N VAL A 431 20.17 -19.99 -18.84
CA VAL A 431 21.38 -20.17 -19.66
C VAL A 431 21.57 -21.64 -20.09
N VAL A 432 21.40 -22.58 -19.16
CA VAL A 432 21.48 -24.02 -19.45
C VAL A 432 20.37 -24.45 -20.41
N GLY A 433 19.15 -23.97 -20.18
CA GLY A 433 17.97 -24.24 -21.00
C GLY A 433 18.11 -23.70 -22.43
N ASP A 434 18.66 -22.51 -22.59
CA ASP A 434 18.93 -21.90 -23.89
C ASP A 434 19.95 -22.70 -24.68
N LEU A 435 21.05 -23.11 -24.05
CA LEU A 435 22.03 -23.98 -24.69
C LEU A 435 21.39 -25.31 -25.12
N PHE A 436 20.60 -25.93 -24.23
CA PHE A 436 19.88 -27.17 -24.55
C PHE A 436 18.95 -26.98 -25.75
N ASN A 437 18.19 -25.89 -25.79
CA ASN A 437 17.28 -25.56 -26.89
C ASN A 437 18.03 -25.33 -28.21
N GLN A 438 19.17 -24.65 -28.18
CA GLN A 438 20.01 -24.44 -29.37
C GLN A 438 20.59 -25.76 -29.91
N LEU A 439 21.09 -26.64 -29.04
CA LEU A 439 21.60 -27.95 -29.43
C LEU A 439 20.48 -28.84 -29.99
N ARG A 440 19.30 -28.83 -29.35
CA ARG A 440 18.11 -29.55 -29.83
C ARG A 440 17.68 -29.05 -31.22
N LEU A 441 17.70 -27.75 -31.44
CA LEU A 441 17.39 -27.15 -32.74
C LEU A 441 18.43 -27.52 -33.80
N ALA A 442 19.72 -27.51 -33.46
CA ALA A 442 20.79 -27.94 -34.35
C ALA A 442 20.61 -29.40 -34.79
N PHE A 443 20.32 -30.30 -33.84
CA PHE A 443 20.03 -31.71 -34.11
C PHE A 443 18.81 -31.90 -35.02
N GLN A 444 17.72 -31.20 -34.72
CA GLN A 444 16.51 -31.25 -35.55
C GLN A 444 16.77 -30.80 -36.98
N ARG A 445 17.52 -29.70 -37.18
CA ARG A 445 17.86 -29.19 -38.51
C ARG A 445 18.72 -30.16 -39.30
N ARG A 446 19.74 -30.75 -38.67
CA ARG A 446 20.59 -31.78 -39.30
C ARG A 446 19.81 -33.00 -39.74
N SER A 447 18.87 -33.49 -38.92
CA SER A 447 17.99 -34.61 -39.28
C SER A 447 17.14 -34.35 -40.54
N LYS A 448 16.99 -33.07 -40.93
CA LYS A 448 16.28 -32.61 -42.12
C LYS A 448 17.22 -32.06 -43.21
N GLY A 449 18.54 -32.25 -43.09
CA GLY A 449 19.54 -31.78 -44.05
C GLY A 449 19.72 -30.25 -44.09
N ARG A 450 19.41 -29.54 -43.00
CA ARG A 450 19.53 -28.07 -42.88
C ARG A 450 20.69 -27.70 -41.95
N PRO A 451 21.42 -26.58 -42.19
CA PRO A 451 22.49 -26.12 -41.31
C PRO A 451 21.97 -25.60 -39.96
N ALA A 452 22.79 -25.68 -38.91
CA ALA A 452 22.49 -25.08 -37.62
C ALA A 452 22.61 -23.54 -37.67
N GLN A 453 22.32 -22.84 -36.57
CA GLN A 453 22.47 -21.37 -36.52
C GLN A 453 23.93 -20.92 -36.67
N THR A 454 24.88 -21.70 -36.15
CA THR A 454 26.31 -21.39 -36.22
C THR A 454 27.08 -22.51 -36.91
N LEU A 455 28.25 -22.17 -37.46
CA LEU A 455 29.14 -23.14 -38.11
C LEU A 455 29.66 -24.18 -37.10
N ALA A 456 30.02 -23.72 -35.89
CA ALA A 456 30.45 -24.59 -34.79
C ALA A 456 29.37 -25.63 -34.43
N ALA A 457 28.12 -25.18 -34.27
CA ALA A 457 26.99 -26.08 -34.02
C ALA A 457 26.65 -26.98 -35.22
N THR A 458 27.07 -26.64 -36.43
CA THR A 458 26.89 -27.49 -37.63
C THR A 458 27.95 -28.60 -37.71
N ASN A 459 29.13 -28.39 -37.12
CA ASN A 459 30.27 -29.32 -37.22
C ASN A 459 30.47 -30.23 -35.99
N LEU A 460 29.75 -29.99 -34.89
CA LEU A 460 29.76 -30.82 -33.67
C LEU A 460 29.42 -32.30 -33.95
N ALA A 461 30.05 -33.27 -33.31
CA ALA A 461 29.73 -34.69 -33.51
C ALA A 461 28.38 -35.09 -32.89
N ASP A 462 27.64 -36.02 -33.51
CA ASP A 462 26.29 -36.41 -33.04
C ASP A 462 26.30 -37.08 -31.65
N GLN A 463 27.34 -37.87 -31.36
CA GLN A 463 27.54 -38.48 -30.05
C GLN A 463 27.79 -37.43 -28.96
N GLU A 464 28.70 -36.48 -29.24
CA GLU A 464 29.04 -35.39 -28.33
C GLU A 464 27.82 -34.47 -28.05
N LEU A 465 27.01 -34.23 -29.07
CA LEU A 465 25.78 -33.45 -28.96
C LEU A 465 24.76 -34.17 -28.07
N THR A 466 24.57 -35.49 -28.25
CA THR A 466 23.65 -36.30 -27.45
C THR A 466 24.09 -36.37 -25.98
N GLU A 467 25.38 -36.63 -25.73
CA GLU A 467 25.96 -36.67 -24.38
C GLU A 467 25.83 -35.32 -23.68
N THR A 468 26.07 -34.22 -24.39
CA THR A 468 25.92 -32.86 -23.84
C THR A 468 24.46 -32.57 -23.50
N MET A 469 23.52 -32.88 -24.39
CA MET A 469 22.09 -32.70 -24.14
C MET A 469 21.61 -33.51 -22.92
N GLN A 470 22.08 -34.75 -22.75
CA GLN A 470 21.77 -35.56 -21.57
C GLN A 470 22.30 -34.94 -20.27
N LYS A 471 23.54 -34.44 -20.27
CA LYS A 471 24.14 -33.75 -19.12
C LYS A 471 23.33 -32.50 -18.75
N LEU A 472 22.95 -31.68 -19.75
CA LEU A 472 22.16 -30.47 -19.53
C LEU A 472 20.78 -30.79 -18.93
N LEU A 473 20.10 -31.85 -19.40
CA LEU A 473 18.83 -32.28 -18.83
C LEU A 473 18.92 -32.65 -17.34
N ILE A 474 19.99 -33.38 -16.95
CA ILE A 474 20.22 -33.75 -15.55
C ILE A 474 20.46 -32.50 -14.70
N VAL A 475 21.24 -31.53 -15.20
CA VAL A 475 21.50 -30.27 -14.51
C VAL A 475 20.21 -29.47 -14.35
N MET A 476 19.41 -29.34 -15.41
CA MET A 476 18.12 -28.64 -15.37
C MET A 476 17.17 -29.27 -14.34
N GLN A 477 17.07 -30.61 -14.30
CA GLN A 477 16.23 -31.29 -13.32
C GLN A 477 16.66 -30.99 -11.87
N ARG A 478 17.97 -31.00 -11.59
CA ARG A 478 18.47 -30.66 -10.25
C ARG A 478 18.23 -29.19 -9.88
N LEU A 479 18.34 -28.30 -10.86
CA LEU A 479 18.01 -26.88 -10.67
C LEU A 479 16.51 -26.73 -10.40
N ASP A 480 15.64 -27.45 -11.12
CA ASP A 480 14.20 -27.45 -10.91
C ASP A 480 13.81 -27.90 -9.49
N GLU A 481 14.41 -28.98 -8.99
CA GLU A 481 14.18 -29.47 -7.64
C GLU A 481 14.59 -28.43 -6.58
N LYS A 482 15.76 -27.79 -6.73
CA LYS A 482 16.22 -26.75 -5.79
C LYS A 482 15.37 -25.48 -5.87
N ILE A 483 15.08 -24.99 -7.09
CA ILE A 483 14.28 -23.79 -7.33
C ILE A 483 12.85 -24.00 -6.80
N GLY A 484 12.25 -25.17 -7.00
CA GLY A 484 10.93 -25.50 -6.50
C GLY A 484 10.82 -25.34 -4.98
N LEU A 485 11.77 -25.93 -4.23
CA LEU A 485 11.81 -25.80 -2.77
C LEU A 485 11.98 -24.34 -2.31
N MET A 486 12.84 -23.57 -2.99
CA MET A 486 13.06 -22.17 -2.65
C MET A 486 11.87 -21.26 -3.00
N LEU A 487 11.09 -21.61 -4.04
CA LEU A 487 9.86 -20.91 -4.39
C LEU A 487 8.74 -21.18 -3.38
N GLU A 488 8.67 -22.39 -2.81
CA GLU A 488 7.71 -22.72 -1.76
C GLU A 488 7.96 -21.88 -0.51
N SER A 489 9.24 -21.71 -0.12
CA SER A 489 9.62 -20.90 1.04
C SER A 489 9.60 -19.38 0.80
N ASP A 490 9.47 -18.92 -0.45
CA ASP A 490 9.41 -17.48 -0.76
C ASP A 490 8.12 -16.86 -0.20
N GLY A 491 8.30 -15.83 0.64
CA GLY A 491 7.21 -15.11 1.29
C GLY A 491 6.71 -15.72 2.61
N GLU A 492 7.28 -16.84 3.08
CA GLU A 492 6.90 -17.44 4.36
C GLU A 492 7.16 -16.52 5.57
N LEU A 493 8.12 -15.61 5.46
CA LEU A 493 8.40 -14.59 6.48
C LEU A 493 7.25 -13.59 6.67
N PHE A 494 6.38 -13.44 5.66
CA PHE A 494 5.17 -12.63 5.77
C PHE A 494 3.96 -13.50 6.14
N ASN A 495 3.63 -14.50 5.32
CA ASN A 495 2.58 -15.47 5.63
C ASN A 495 2.92 -16.83 5.02
N LYS A 496 2.91 -17.88 5.84
CA LYS A 496 3.34 -19.23 5.45
C LYS A 496 2.49 -19.85 4.35
N ARG A 497 1.20 -19.54 4.29
CA ARG A 497 0.26 -20.15 3.33
C ARG A 497 0.26 -19.39 2.01
N TRP A 498 0.16 -18.07 2.12
CA TRP A 498 -0.15 -17.22 0.99
C TRP A 498 1.07 -16.47 0.43
N GLY A 499 2.16 -16.36 1.17
CA GLY A 499 3.30 -15.51 0.83
C GLY A 499 2.95 -14.02 0.83
N PHE A 500 3.84 -13.18 0.30
CA PHE A 500 3.73 -11.72 0.26
C PHE A 500 2.40 -11.17 -0.25
N LEU A 501 1.82 -10.16 0.41
CA LEU A 501 0.57 -9.51 0.00
C LEU A 501 0.62 -8.97 -1.46
N SER A 502 1.71 -8.31 -1.82
CA SER A 502 1.93 -7.61 -3.08
C SER A 502 2.29 -8.52 -4.26
N ARG A 503 2.63 -9.79 -4.01
CA ARG A 503 3.14 -10.73 -5.03
C ARG A 503 2.28 -11.98 -5.16
N ALA A 504 2.20 -12.48 -6.38
CA ALA A 504 1.65 -13.80 -6.68
C ALA A 504 2.66 -14.54 -7.56
N GLY A 505 3.48 -15.38 -6.92
CA GLY A 505 4.71 -15.91 -7.52
C GLY A 505 5.89 -14.95 -7.37
N LEU A 506 7.01 -15.28 -8.02
CA LEU A 506 8.28 -14.56 -7.84
C LEU A 506 8.29 -13.18 -8.53
N TRP A 507 7.73 -13.12 -9.74
CA TRP A 507 7.86 -12.00 -10.68
C TRP A 507 6.59 -11.16 -10.80
N ASP A 508 5.42 -11.79 -10.64
CA ASP A 508 4.15 -11.13 -10.86
C ASP A 508 3.58 -10.46 -9.61
N LYS A 509 2.86 -9.38 -9.87
CA LYS A 509 2.08 -8.66 -8.86
C LYS A 509 0.84 -9.47 -8.52
N SER A 510 0.43 -9.44 -7.25
CA SER A 510 -0.86 -10.00 -6.86
C SER A 510 -2.02 -9.24 -7.51
N HIS A 511 -3.17 -9.90 -7.59
CA HIS A 511 -4.39 -9.25 -8.06
C HIS A 511 -4.75 -8.02 -7.22
N LEU A 512 -4.51 -8.09 -5.90
CA LEU A 512 -4.65 -6.96 -4.98
C LEU A 512 -3.73 -5.80 -5.39
N MET A 513 -2.43 -6.04 -5.57
CA MET A 513 -1.48 -5.00 -5.93
C MET A 513 -1.83 -4.33 -7.26
N ARG A 514 -2.35 -5.10 -8.24
CA ARG A 514 -2.91 -4.51 -9.47
C ARG A 514 -4.03 -3.52 -9.17
N GLN A 515 -4.94 -3.85 -8.26
CA GLN A 515 -6.03 -2.94 -7.92
C GLN A 515 -5.53 -1.69 -7.20
N ILE A 516 -4.57 -1.85 -6.27
CA ILE A 516 -3.91 -0.71 -5.61
C ILE A 516 -3.31 0.21 -6.67
N GLU A 517 -2.48 -0.30 -7.58
CA GLU A 517 -1.86 0.50 -8.65
C GLU A 517 -2.85 1.06 -9.67
N LYS A 518 -4.02 0.43 -9.83
CA LYS A 518 -5.07 0.89 -10.74
C LYS A 518 -5.92 2.01 -10.12
N TYR A 519 -6.12 2.00 -8.81
CA TYR A 519 -7.07 2.90 -8.16
C TYR A 519 -6.36 3.95 -7.28
N ALA A 520 -5.44 3.57 -6.42
CA ALA A 520 -4.77 4.49 -5.51
C ALA A 520 -3.71 5.32 -6.26
N ASP A 521 -3.67 6.64 -6.08
CA ASP A 521 -2.56 7.47 -6.60
C ASP A 521 -1.31 7.25 -5.76
N ILE A 522 -1.49 7.26 -4.44
CA ILE A 522 -0.48 6.91 -3.45
C ILE A 522 -1.03 5.85 -2.50
N TYR A 523 -0.16 5.09 -1.85
CA TYR A 523 -0.54 4.14 -0.82
C TYR A 523 0.52 4.09 0.28
N THR A 524 0.10 3.84 1.52
CA THR A 524 1.00 3.86 2.68
C THR A 524 0.41 3.03 3.82
N SER A 525 1.20 2.74 4.85
CA SER A 525 0.74 1.90 5.98
C SER A 525 -0.19 2.62 6.95
N ARG A 526 -0.03 3.94 7.14
CA ARG A 526 -0.76 4.74 8.12
C ARG A 526 -0.94 6.18 7.66
N VAL A 527 -2.00 6.85 8.14
CA VAL A 527 -2.21 8.29 7.93
C VAL A 527 -1.09 9.13 8.57
N SER A 528 -0.57 8.71 9.72
CA SER A 528 0.54 9.39 10.40
C SER A 528 1.78 9.56 9.52
N ASN A 529 1.96 8.73 8.49
CA ASN A 529 3.13 8.78 7.61
C ASN A 529 3.20 10.09 6.82
N PHE A 530 2.08 10.80 6.66
CA PHE A 530 2.06 12.15 6.08
C PHE A 530 2.86 13.17 6.89
N LEU A 531 3.11 12.95 8.18
CA LEU A 531 3.96 13.83 9.01
C LEU A 531 5.39 13.97 8.50
N ASN A 532 5.89 12.93 7.83
CA ASN A 532 7.25 12.93 7.32
C ASN A 532 7.38 13.80 6.06
N TYR A 533 6.30 14.39 5.59
CA TYR A 533 6.23 15.15 4.35
C TYR A 533 5.59 16.50 4.59
N THR A 534 6.12 17.52 3.94
CA THR A 534 5.49 18.84 3.92
C THR A 534 4.14 18.77 3.16
N PRO A 535 3.14 19.59 3.52
CA PRO A 535 1.90 19.73 2.75
C PRO A 535 2.09 20.15 1.29
N PHE A 536 3.30 20.54 0.89
CA PHE A 536 3.68 20.89 -0.49
C PHE A 536 4.42 19.76 -1.22
N MET A 537 4.48 18.56 -0.64
CA MET A 537 5.24 17.45 -1.20
C MET A 537 4.73 17.08 -2.60
N TYR A 538 5.68 16.91 -3.51
CA TYR A 538 5.42 16.43 -4.86
C TYR A 538 5.84 14.97 -4.99
N PHE A 539 4.88 14.08 -4.85
CA PHE A 539 5.06 12.65 -5.01
C PHE A 539 5.18 12.27 -6.48
N ARG A 540 6.26 11.60 -6.86
CA ARG A 540 6.53 11.16 -8.24
C ARG A 540 6.33 9.66 -8.38
N SER A 541 5.68 9.23 -9.46
CA SER A 541 5.64 7.80 -9.79
C SER A 541 7.04 7.27 -10.06
N GLN A 542 7.33 6.06 -9.59
CA GLN A 542 8.58 5.38 -9.89
C GLN A 542 8.63 4.96 -11.37
N GLU A 543 9.84 4.80 -11.88
CA GLU A 543 10.08 4.27 -13.22
C GLU A 543 9.48 2.87 -13.36
N GLN A 544 8.74 2.64 -14.45
CA GLN A 544 8.19 1.33 -14.77
C GLN A 544 9.01 0.73 -15.90
N SER A 545 9.63 -0.42 -15.64
CA SER A 545 10.32 -1.18 -16.67
C SER A 545 9.33 -1.97 -17.53
N LEU A 546 9.42 -1.79 -18.84
CA LEU A 546 8.78 -2.61 -19.86
C LEU A 546 9.65 -3.84 -20.15
N ALA A 547 9.04 -4.90 -20.66
CA ALA A 547 9.74 -6.15 -20.99
C ALA A 547 10.87 -5.98 -22.03
N HIS A 548 10.90 -4.85 -22.76
CA HIS A 548 11.94 -4.52 -23.73
C HIS A 548 12.92 -3.42 -23.24
N ASP A 549 12.78 -2.95 -21.99
CA ASP A 549 13.66 -1.93 -21.39
C ASP A 549 14.96 -2.54 -20.85
N SER A 550 15.29 -3.78 -21.21
CA SER A 550 16.52 -4.43 -20.75
C SER A 550 17.72 -3.51 -21.02
N PRO A 551 18.53 -3.18 -20.00
CA PRO A 551 19.74 -2.41 -20.23
C PRO A 551 20.56 -3.18 -21.25
N LEU A 552 20.88 -2.54 -22.37
CA LEU A 552 21.80 -3.09 -23.34
C LEU A 552 23.06 -3.48 -22.55
N PRO A 553 23.54 -4.73 -22.64
CA PRO A 553 24.82 -5.05 -22.05
C PRO A 553 25.85 -4.07 -22.64
N ASP A 554 26.72 -3.50 -21.80
CA ASP A 554 27.71 -2.47 -22.21
C ASP A 554 28.53 -2.86 -23.45
N THR A 555 28.58 -4.16 -23.78
CA THR A 555 29.19 -4.74 -24.98
C THR A 555 28.42 -4.48 -26.29
N ALA A 556 27.19 -3.96 -26.27
CA ALA A 556 26.38 -3.76 -27.46
C ALA A 556 26.69 -2.44 -28.21
N MET A 557 27.50 -1.55 -27.63
CA MET A 557 27.91 -0.27 -28.26
C MET A 557 29.30 -0.31 -28.91
N GLU A 558 29.94 -1.47 -29.02
CA GLU A 558 31.28 -1.62 -29.65
C GLU A 558 31.27 -2.18 -31.09
N ASN A 559 30.12 -2.23 -31.78
CA ASN A 559 30.07 -2.66 -33.20
C ASN A 559 29.70 -1.55 -34.17
#